data_AF-A0A4Y2G7G8-F1
#
_entry.id   AF-A0A4Y2G7G8-F1
#
_cell.length_a   1.000
_cell.length_b   1.000
_cell.length_c   1.000
_cell.angle_alpha   90.00
_cell.angle_beta   90.00
_cell.angle_gamma   90.00
#
_symmetry.space_group_name_H-M   'P 1'
#
loop_
_entity.id
_entity.type
_entity.pdbx_description
1 polymer ?
#
loop_
_entity_poly.entity_id
_entity_poly.type
_entity_poly.pdbx_seq_one_letter_code
_entity_poly.pdbx_strand_id
1 'polypeptide(L)'
;MLSSPNLYQYLMGSLSLVVEADPSIRCMLINTPNTFHTVSPFLLQKLLKSCIDEIQNVKKLRSGDLLVQVDSKQASVISKLTHLGTFPVETSFHKTLNVSRGVLSNPDFIHVTEAEFV
;
A
#
# COMPACT_ATOMS: atom_id res chain seq x y z
N MET A 1 22.67 -31.28 33.21
CA MET A 1 23.28 -29.94 33.05
C MET A 1 22.31 -29.09 32.25
N LEU A 2 21.81 -28.01 32.84
CA LEU A 2 20.90 -27.08 32.19
C LEU A 2 21.73 -26.28 31.18
N SER A 3 21.55 -26.52 29.88
CA SER A 3 22.23 -25.78 28.82
C SER A 3 21.79 -24.33 28.92
N SER A 4 22.67 -23.46 29.42
CA SER A 4 22.42 -22.03 29.46
C SER A 4 22.18 -21.54 28.02
N PRO A 5 21.02 -20.93 27.72
CA PRO A 5 20.77 -20.39 26.39
C PRO A 5 21.83 -19.32 26.10
N ASN A 6 22.45 -19.44 24.93
CA ASN A 6 23.51 -18.57 24.47
C ASN A 6 23.01 -17.11 24.46
N LEU A 7 23.83 -16.16 24.95
CA LEU A 7 23.55 -14.71 24.97
C LEU A 7 23.07 -14.17 23.61
N TYR A 8 23.48 -14.80 22.49
CA TYR A 8 22.97 -14.50 21.16
C TYR A 8 21.47 -14.78 20.99
N GLN A 9 20.91 -15.81 21.63
CA GLN A 9 19.47 -16.07 21.60
C GLN A 9 18.66 -14.97 22.31
N TYR A 10 19.24 -14.33 23.33
CA TYR A 10 18.62 -13.22 24.08
C TYR A 10 18.60 -11.91 23.27
N LEU A 11 19.57 -11.73 22.35
CA LEU A 11 19.71 -10.51 21.55
C LEU A 11 18.95 -10.55 20.22
N MET A 12 18.36 -11.70 19.83
CA MET A 12 17.71 -11.90 18.53
C MET A 12 16.17 -11.84 18.58
N GLY A 13 15.60 -11.44 19.73
CA GLY A 13 14.18 -11.13 19.83
C GLY A 13 13.86 -9.81 19.14
N SER A 14 13.48 -9.86 17.87
CA SER A 14 12.95 -8.70 17.14
C SER A 14 11.51 -8.97 16.72
N LEU A 15 10.60 -8.09 17.11
CA LEU A 15 9.22 -8.12 16.63
C LEU A 15 9.07 -7.15 15.45
N SER A 16 8.44 -7.63 14.39
CA SER A 16 8.01 -6.78 13.27
C SER A 16 6.65 -6.19 13.59
N LEU A 17 6.50 -4.88 13.46
CA LEU A 17 5.23 -4.18 13.64
C LEU A 17 4.80 -3.57 12.30
N VAL A 18 3.54 -3.79 11.91
CA VAL A 18 2.93 -3.14 10.74
C VAL A 18 1.98 -2.05 11.21
N VAL A 19 2.37 -0.79 11.00
CA VAL A 19 1.52 0.37 11.33
C VAL A 19 0.94 0.93 10.03
N GLU A 20 -0.36 1.16 9.97
CA GLU A 20 -0.97 1.88 8.85
C GLU A 20 -0.30 3.25 8.67
N ALA A 21 0.00 3.60 7.42
CA ALA A 21 0.43 4.95 7.08
C ALA A 21 -0.73 5.94 7.31
N ASP A 22 -0.41 7.24 7.25
CA ASP A 22 -1.39 8.33 7.42
C ASP A 22 -2.75 7.99 6.76
N PRO A 23 -3.83 7.89 7.55
CA PRO A 23 -5.13 7.44 7.04
C PRO A 23 -5.74 8.42 6.02
N SER A 24 -5.17 9.62 5.88
CA SER A 24 -5.65 10.68 5.00
C SER A 24 -5.36 10.38 3.54
N ILE A 25 -4.17 9.83 3.22
CA ILE A 25 -3.71 9.63 1.84
C ILE A 25 -3.54 8.13 1.57
N ARG A 26 -4.18 7.64 0.52
CA ARG A 26 -4.12 6.24 0.10
C ARG A 26 -3.51 6.11 -1.28
N CYS A 27 -2.57 5.19 -1.40
CA CYS A 27 -1.98 4.76 -2.65
C CYS A 27 -2.78 3.58 -3.21
N MET A 28 -3.23 3.71 -4.46
CA MET A 28 -4.00 2.69 -5.18
C MET A 28 -3.32 2.32 -6.48
N LEU A 29 -3.45 1.05 -6.87
CA LEU A 29 -3.04 0.53 -8.16
C LEU A 29 -4.28 0.32 -9.03
N ILE A 30 -4.21 0.80 -10.26
CA ILE A 30 -5.20 0.57 -11.30
C ILE A 30 -4.51 -0.19 -12.43
N ASN A 31 -4.91 -1.44 -12.62
CA ASN A 31 -4.46 -2.31 -13.69
C ASN A 31 -5.55 -2.39 -14.79
N THR A 32 -5.15 -2.66 -16.02
CA THR A 32 -6.06 -2.98 -17.11
C THR A 32 -5.47 -4.14 -17.93
N PRO A 33 -6.29 -5.08 -18.43
CA PRO A 33 -5.80 -6.25 -19.18
C PRO A 33 -4.92 -5.89 -20.38
N ASN A 34 -5.17 -4.73 -21.00
CA ASN A 34 -4.48 -4.30 -22.21
C ASN A 34 -3.37 -3.26 -21.96
N THR A 35 -3.02 -3.01 -20.69
CA THR A 35 -2.10 -1.96 -20.21
C THR A 35 -2.47 -0.53 -20.60
N PHE A 36 -1.99 0.47 -19.86
CA PHE A 36 -2.13 1.87 -20.26
C PHE A 36 -0.96 2.39 -21.10
N HIS A 37 -0.06 1.54 -21.59
CA HIS A 37 1.18 1.94 -22.28
C HIS A 37 0.97 2.86 -23.47
N THR A 38 -0.04 2.57 -24.29
CA THR A 38 -0.39 3.33 -25.49
C THR A 38 -1.36 4.48 -25.21
N VAL A 39 -1.93 4.55 -24.00
CA VAL A 39 -2.90 5.57 -23.63
C VAL A 39 -2.19 6.88 -23.29
N SER A 40 -2.69 7.98 -23.87
CA SER A 40 -2.17 9.32 -23.64
C SER A 40 -2.28 9.72 -22.15
N PRO A 41 -1.22 10.28 -21.54
CA PRO A 41 -1.24 10.72 -20.15
C PRO A 41 -2.29 11.80 -19.88
N PHE A 42 -2.57 12.67 -20.87
CA PHE A 42 -3.62 13.68 -20.75
C PHE A 42 -5.02 13.08 -20.71
N LEU A 43 -5.26 12.03 -21.51
CA LEU A 43 -6.53 11.32 -21.49
C LEU A 43 -6.74 10.61 -20.15
N LEU A 44 -5.71 9.94 -19.63
CA LEU A 44 -5.76 9.29 -18.33
C LEU A 44 -6.04 10.28 -17.20
N GLN A 45 -5.37 11.42 -17.20
CA GLN A 45 -5.61 12.46 -16.20
C GLN A 45 -7.04 12.99 -16.28
N LYS A 46 -7.58 13.20 -17.48
CA LYS A 46 -8.97 13.64 -17.67
C LYS A 46 -9.99 12.60 -17.21
N LEU A 47 -9.76 11.32 -17.53
CA LEU A 47 -10.64 10.22 -17.11
C LEU A 47 -10.63 10.07 -15.59
N LEU A 48 -9.45 10.10 -14.96
CA LEU A 48 -9.34 10.02 -13.50
C LEU A 48 -10.01 11.22 -12.84
N LYS A 49 -9.78 12.45 -13.34
CA LYS A 49 -10.47 13.66 -12.85
C LYS A 49 -11.99 13.63 -13.05
N SER A 50 -12.48 12.87 -14.02
CA SER A 50 -13.92 12.66 -14.21
C SER A 50 -14.51 11.69 -13.18
N CYS A 51 -13.69 10.81 -12.60
CA CYS A 51 -14.12 9.89 -11.55
C CYS A 51 -14.05 10.52 -10.15
N ILE A 52 -13.07 11.40 -9.95
CA ILE A 52 -12.79 12.07 -8.66
C ILE A 52 -12.28 13.49 -8.92
N ASP A 53 -12.78 14.48 -8.16
CA ASP A 53 -12.50 15.90 -8.43
C ASP A 53 -11.01 16.25 -8.37
N GLU A 54 -10.34 15.85 -7.29
CA GLU A 54 -8.95 16.23 -7.02
C GLU A 54 -8.09 14.97 -6.83
N ILE A 55 -6.97 14.91 -7.56
CA ILE A 55 -6.02 13.79 -7.49
C ILE A 55 -4.68 14.38 -7.08
N GLN A 56 -4.09 13.83 -6.02
CA GLN A 56 -2.80 14.31 -5.54
C GLN A 56 -1.67 13.90 -6.49
N ASN A 57 -1.65 12.64 -6.91
CA ASN A 57 -0.61 12.14 -7.81
C ASN A 57 -1.10 11.00 -8.69
N VAL A 58 -0.64 10.98 -9.94
CA VAL A 58 -0.81 9.87 -10.88
C VAL A 58 0.54 9.55 -11.50
N LYS A 59 0.98 8.32 -11.31
CA LYS A 59 2.22 7.81 -11.89
C LYS A 59 1.94 6.56 -12.71
N LYS A 60 2.34 6.60 -13.98
CA LYS A 60 2.34 5.41 -14.83
C LYS A 60 3.57 4.56 -14.52
N LEU A 61 3.35 3.29 -14.22
CA LEU A 61 4.40 2.33 -13.87
C LEU A 61 5.00 1.71 -15.14
N ARG A 62 6.19 1.11 -15.00
CA ARG A 62 6.84 0.38 -16.10
C ARG A 62 6.02 -0.84 -16.56
N SER A 63 5.20 -1.41 -15.67
CA SER A 63 4.24 -2.46 -16.03
C SER A 63 3.16 -1.97 -17.00
N GLY A 64 2.91 -0.66 -17.05
CA GLY A 64 1.79 -0.07 -17.79
C GLY A 64 0.58 0.20 -16.92
N ASP A 65 0.64 -0.10 -15.63
CA ASP A 65 -0.39 0.21 -14.65
C ASP A 65 -0.30 1.67 -14.18
N LEU A 66 -1.32 2.11 -13.46
CA LEU A 66 -1.33 3.42 -12.80
C LEU A 66 -1.23 3.26 -11.29
N LEU A 67 -0.31 4.00 -10.70
CA LEU A 67 -0.26 4.27 -9.27
C LEU A 67 -0.90 5.64 -9.03
N VAL A 68 -1.95 5.67 -8.22
CA VAL A 68 -2.71 6.89 -7.93
C VAL A 68 -2.68 7.15 -6.43
N GLN A 69 -2.37 8.38 -6.04
CA GLN A 69 -2.50 8.85 -4.66
C GLN A 69 -3.72 9.76 -4.56
N VAL A 70 -4.60 9.39 -3.63
CA VAL A 70 -5.89 10.04 -3.41
C VAL A 70 -6.21 10.10 -1.93
N ASP A 71 -7.19 10.92 -1.56
CA ASP A 71 -7.69 10.93 -0.20
C ASP A 71 -8.46 9.64 0.11
N SER A 72 -8.52 9.24 1.38
CA SER A 72 -9.23 8.03 1.81
C SER A 72 -10.70 7.96 1.40
N LYS A 73 -11.38 9.10 1.37
CA LYS A 73 -12.77 9.20 0.90
C LYS A 73 -12.90 8.83 -0.58
N GLN A 74 -11.99 9.34 -1.41
CA GLN A 74 -11.94 9.06 -2.84
C GLN A 74 -11.42 7.64 -3.13
N ALA A 75 -10.53 7.12 -2.28
CA ALA A 75 -10.02 5.76 -2.40
C ALA A 75 -11.15 4.71 -2.38
N SER A 76 -12.19 4.96 -1.59
CA SER A 76 -13.39 4.12 -1.52
C SER A 76 -14.23 4.14 -2.80
N VAL A 77 -14.11 5.19 -3.61
CA VAL A 77 -14.75 5.32 -4.92
C VAL A 77 -13.93 4.56 -5.97
N ILE A 78 -12.61 4.79 -6.00
CA ILE A 78 -11.71 4.11 -6.93
C ILE A 78 -11.69 2.60 -6.69
N SER A 79 -11.78 2.13 -5.44
CA SER A 79 -11.77 0.69 -5.11
C SER A 79 -12.95 -0.07 -5.70
N LYS A 80 -14.02 0.63 -6.10
CA LYS A 80 -15.22 0.06 -6.73
C LYS A 80 -15.25 0.28 -8.24
N LEU A 81 -14.26 0.98 -8.79
CA LEU A 81 -14.18 1.31 -10.21
C LEU A 81 -13.87 0.04 -11.01
N THR A 82 -14.76 -0.32 -11.93
CA THR A 82 -14.58 -1.45 -12.87
C THR A 82 -14.21 -0.98 -14.27
N HIS A 83 -14.49 0.28 -14.59
CA HIS A 83 -14.18 0.89 -15.88
C HIS A 83 -13.61 2.30 -15.70
N LEU A 84 -12.55 2.61 -16.45
CA LEU A 84 -12.00 3.95 -16.59
C LEU A 84 -12.27 4.42 -18.03
N GLY A 85 -13.37 5.12 -18.23
CA GLY A 85 -13.88 5.40 -19.58
C GLY A 85 -14.26 4.11 -20.30
N THR A 86 -13.61 3.83 -21.43
CA THR A 86 -13.83 2.59 -22.21
C THR A 86 -12.94 1.43 -21.76
N PHE A 87 -11.96 1.67 -20.88
CA PHE A 87 -11.01 0.65 -20.46
C PHE A 87 -11.57 -0.14 -19.26
N PRO A 88 -11.68 -1.48 -19.33
CA PRO A 88 -11.94 -2.28 -18.15
C PRO A 88 -10.71 -2.22 -17.23
N VAL A 89 -10.94 -2.04 -15.93
CA VAL A 89 -9.88 -1.88 -14.94
C VAL A 89 -10.14 -2.70 -13.69
N GLU A 90 -9.06 -3.08 -13.03
CA GLU A 90 -9.06 -3.65 -11.69
C GLU A 90 -8.32 -2.71 -10.75
N THR A 91 -8.89 -2.45 -9.58
CA THR A 91 -8.29 -1.54 -8.60
C THR A 91 -7.94 -2.28 -7.32
N SER A 92 -6.82 -1.92 -6.72
CA SER A 92 -6.36 -2.50 -5.46
C SER A 92 -5.57 -1.49 -4.63
N PHE A 93 -5.56 -1.67 -3.31
CA PHE A 93 -4.70 -0.88 -2.43
C PHE A 93 -3.24 -1.31 -2.58
N HIS A 94 -2.33 -0.34 -2.61
CA HIS A 94 -0.90 -0.66 -2.66
C HIS A 94 -0.44 -1.29 -1.33
N LYS A 95 0.11 -2.50 -1.40
CA LYS A 95 0.42 -3.34 -0.23
C LYS A 95 1.43 -2.74 0.75
N THR A 96 2.37 -1.92 0.26
CA THR A 96 3.49 -1.39 1.08
C THR A 96 3.52 0.12 1.19
N LEU A 97 2.77 0.86 0.37
CA LEU A 97 2.79 2.33 0.42
C LEU A 97 1.74 2.89 1.37
N ASN A 98 0.80 2.04 1.79
CA ASN A 98 -0.22 2.36 2.79
C ASN A 98 0.14 1.88 4.19
N VAL A 99 1.30 1.23 4.36
CA VAL A 99 1.76 0.70 5.65
C VAL A 99 3.23 1.00 5.83
N SER A 100 3.61 1.35 7.06
CA SER A 100 5.00 1.39 7.50
C SER A 100 5.32 0.10 8.24
N ARG A 101 6.54 -0.42 8.06
CA ARG A 101 7.03 -1.58 8.80
C ARG A 101 8.13 -1.11 9.73
N GLY A 102 7.93 -1.30 11.02
CA GLY A 102 8.90 -1.05 12.07
C GLY A 102 9.49 -2.35 12.61
N VAL A 103 10.67 -2.26 13.21
CA VAL A 103 11.27 -3.36 13.97
C VAL A 103 11.55 -2.84 15.37
N LEU A 104 11.03 -3.55 16.38
CA LEU A 104 11.35 -3.31 17.79
C LEU A 104 12.26 -4.42 18.28
N SER A 105 13.48 -4.05 18.65
CA SER A 105 14.47 -4.95 19.23
C SER A 105 14.64 -4.65 20.72
N ASN A 106 14.07 -5.50 21.57
CA ASN A 106 14.32 -5.50 23.00
C ASN A 106 14.33 -6.97 23.48
N PRO A 107 15.32 -7.43 24.25
CA PRO A 107 15.30 -8.75 24.86
C PRO A 107 14.01 -9.05 25.67
N ASP A 108 13.35 -8.04 26.24
CA ASP A 108 12.09 -8.25 26.97
C ASP A 108 10.91 -8.64 26.05
N PHE A 109 11.04 -8.41 24.74
CA PHE A 109 10.00 -8.70 23.74
C PHE A 109 10.05 -10.13 23.18
N ILE A 110 10.95 -10.99 23.68
CA ILE A 110 11.10 -12.38 23.21
C ILE A 110 9.81 -13.21 23.39
N HIS A 111 8.98 -12.86 24.38
CA HIS A 111 7.72 -13.56 24.67
C HIS A 111 6.47 -12.76 24.33
N VAL A 112 6.63 -11.54 23.81
CA VAL A 112 5.50 -10.63 23.56
C VAL A 112 5.01 -10.85 22.14
N THR A 113 3.70 -10.89 21.94
CA THR A 113 3.10 -11.04 20.61
C THR A 113 2.62 -9.69 20.07
N GLU A 114 2.49 -9.55 18.74
CA GLU A 114 2.04 -8.30 18.11
C GLU A 114 0.69 -7.82 18.69
N ALA A 115 -0.19 -8.75 19.10
CA ALA A 115 -1.50 -8.45 19.68
C ALA A 115 -1.47 -7.71 21.04
N GLU A 116 -0.36 -7.79 21.79
CA GLU A 116 -0.22 -7.09 23.08
C GLU A 116 0.14 -5.60 22.90
N PHE A 117 0.50 -5.20 21.68
CA PHE A 117 0.89 -3.83 21.33
C PHE A 117 -0.18 -3.05 20.53
N VAL A 118 -1.35 -3.64 20.27
CA VAL A 118 -2.46 -3.04 19.49
C VAL A 118 -3.35 -2.16 20.35
#